data_AF-A0A4Q1D3N2-F1
#
_entry.id   AF-A0A4Q1D3N2-F1
#
_cell.length_a   1.000
_cell.length_b   1.000
_cell.length_c   1.000
_cell.angle_alpha   90.00
_cell.angle_beta   90.00
_cell.angle_gamma   90.00
#
_symmetry.space_group_name_H-M   'P 1'
#
loop_
_entity.id
_entity.type
_entity.pdbx_description
1 polymer ?
#
loop_
_entity_poly.entity_id
_entity_poly.type
_entity_poly.pdbx_seq_one_letter_code
_entity_poly.pdbx_strand_id
1 'polypeptide(L)'
;MEHEIIYKEQSVTGIPVAVPQPLQHYLLPWPQETICCHFPFGHIIMQRYNGSRIGACYYVAALKEEITILFSSGRAMATLHFQLKNNITTRLAGARHCIILPERSYAAYSIPAIRESESNFHAGITESFHFEFDEQYVQAAAEHYDEFAKLPYSMQPGITEVYALPSCPLSFEASDILHDELFRLEPCEMLEQNIRIQAAKLMAHYRTDSRPFTLAGMIPEVRKNPVYGINTDQRRKRKSMPPENSSTEYDLSY
;
A
#
# COMPACT_ATOMS: atom_id res chain seq x y z
N MET A 1 17.08 -6.84 3.21
CA MET A 1 16.20 -7.43 4.24
C MET A 1 16.56 -8.90 4.46
N GLU A 2 16.68 -9.31 5.72
CA GLU A 2 16.89 -10.71 6.13
C GLU A 2 15.54 -11.34 6.46
N HIS A 3 15.35 -12.61 6.10
CA HIS A 3 14.09 -13.32 6.30
C HIS A 3 14.35 -14.60 7.09
N GLU A 4 13.61 -14.78 8.18
CA GLU A 4 13.52 -16.03 8.91
C GLU A 4 12.09 -16.58 8.74
N ILE A 5 11.95 -17.83 8.33
CA ILE A 5 10.62 -18.38 8.00
C ILE A 5 10.16 -19.29 9.13
N ILE A 6 8.99 -18.98 9.70
CA ILE A 6 8.36 -19.75 10.77
C ILE A 6 7.24 -20.62 10.20
N TYR A 7 7.26 -21.90 10.55
CA TYR A 7 6.25 -22.86 10.18
C TYR A 7 5.91 -23.74 11.39
N LYS A 8 4.62 -23.78 11.75
CA LYS A 8 4.14 -24.51 12.94
C LYS A 8 4.95 -24.18 14.21
N GLU A 9 5.16 -22.89 14.45
CA GLU A 9 5.90 -22.36 15.61
C GLU A 9 7.39 -22.74 15.64
N GLN A 10 7.93 -23.29 14.55
CA GLN A 10 9.32 -23.66 14.42
C GLN A 10 9.97 -22.90 13.28
N SER A 11 11.20 -22.43 13.50
CA SER A 11 12.03 -21.88 12.42
C SER A 11 12.37 -23.01 11.45
N VAL A 12 12.10 -22.78 10.16
CA VAL A 12 12.40 -23.75 9.09
C VAL A 12 13.34 -23.12 8.09
N THR A 13 14.49 -23.76 7.90
CA THR A 13 15.45 -23.38 6.86
C THR A 13 15.05 -24.00 5.53
N GLY A 14 14.92 -23.16 4.50
CA GLY A 14 14.65 -23.62 3.15
C GLY A 14 15.87 -24.28 2.52
N ILE A 15 15.63 -25.22 1.61
CA ILE A 15 16.67 -25.83 0.78
C ILE A 15 16.77 -25.02 -0.52
N PRO A 16 17.91 -24.39 -0.84
CA PRO A 16 18.08 -23.72 -2.13
C PRO A 16 17.90 -24.70 -3.29
N VAL A 17 17.08 -24.33 -4.27
CA VAL A 17 16.78 -25.14 -5.46
C VAL A 17 16.69 -24.26 -6.70
N ALA A 18 16.76 -24.86 -7.89
CA ALA A 18 16.39 -24.16 -9.12
C ALA A 18 14.89 -23.85 -9.13
N VAL A 19 14.50 -22.78 -9.83
CA VAL A 19 13.08 -22.40 -9.97
C VAL A 19 12.32 -23.51 -10.73
N PRO A 20 11.29 -24.13 -10.12
CA PRO A 20 10.51 -25.17 -10.76
C PRO A 20 9.85 -24.67 -12.04
N GLN A 21 9.71 -25.56 -13.04
CA GLN A 21 9.12 -25.21 -14.35
C GLN A 21 7.77 -24.47 -14.26
N PRO A 22 6.80 -24.86 -13.40
CA PRO A 22 5.53 -24.15 -13.27
C PRO A 22 5.63 -22.73 -12.68
N LEU A 23 6.80 -22.33 -12.19
CA LEU A 23 7.05 -21.01 -11.60
C LEU A 23 8.05 -20.17 -12.42
N GLN A 24 8.57 -20.70 -13.54
CA GLN A 24 9.56 -19.99 -14.36
C GLN A 24 9.01 -18.72 -15.00
N HIS A 25 7.70 -18.63 -15.23
CA HIS A 25 7.07 -17.42 -15.78
C HIS A 25 7.03 -16.25 -14.77
N TYR A 26 7.37 -16.49 -13.50
CA TYR A 26 7.56 -15.43 -12.52
C TYR A 26 8.97 -14.84 -12.50
N LEU A 27 9.88 -15.34 -13.34
CA LEU A 27 11.23 -14.78 -13.44
C LEU A 27 11.21 -13.44 -14.16
N LEU A 28 11.86 -12.44 -13.56
CA LEU A 28 12.07 -11.12 -14.14
C LEU A 28 13.45 -11.07 -14.81
N PRO A 29 13.65 -10.21 -15.83
CA PRO A 29 14.91 -10.16 -16.57
C PRO A 29 16.03 -9.38 -15.86
N TRP A 30 15.70 -8.42 -15.00
CA TRP A 30 16.62 -7.49 -14.34
C TRP A 30 17.19 -7.81 -12.95
N PRO A 31 16.76 -8.85 -12.19
CA PRO A 31 17.34 -9.13 -10.87
C PRO A 31 18.85 -9.38 -10.94
N GLN A 32 19.60 -8.81 -9.99
CA GLN A 32 21.00 -9.15 -9.76
C GLN A 32 21.14 -10.45 -8.97
N GLU A 33 20.14 -10.76 -8.15
CA GLU A 33 20.08 -11.93 -7.31
C GLU A 33 18.71 -12.58 -7.45
N THR A 34 18.69 -13.90 -7.67
CA THR A 34 17.48 -14.72 -7.63
C THR A 34 17.71 -15.88 -6.69
N ILE A 35 16.92 -15.94 -5.63
CA ILE A 35 16.94 -17.04 -4.66
C ILE A 35 15.61 -17.79 -4.77
N CYS A 36 15.68 -19.10 -4.91
CA CYS A 36 14.52 -19.97 -4.80
C CYS A 36 14.79 -21.03 -3.74
N CYS A 37 13.91 -21.12 -2.74
CA CYS A 37 14.01 -22.06 -1.66
C CYS A 37 12.80 -22.99 -1.65
N HIS A 38 13.06 -24.29 -1.51
CA HIS A 38 12.05 -25.30 -1.26
C HIS A 38 11.86 -25.50 0.24
N PHE A 39 10.60 -25.59 0.66
CA PHE A 39 10.17 -25.86 2.02
C PHE A 39 9.15 -27.01 2.02
N PRO A 40 8.92 -27.68 3.17
CA PRO A 40 7.87 -28.68 3.29
C PRO A 40 6.49 -28.19 2.83
N PHE A 41 6.21 -26.90 3.08
CA PHE A 41 4.94 -26.22 2.76
C PHE A 41 4.91 -25.57 1.37
N GLY A 42 6.00 -25.53 0.60
CA GLY A 42 5.96 -24.81 -0.68
C GLY A 42 7.31 -24.39 -1.26
N HIS A 43 7.26 -23.41 -2.17
CA HIS A 43 8.44 -22.74 -2.72
C HIS A 43 8.32 -21.24 -2.50
N ILE A 44 9.45 -20.59 -2.23
CA ILE A 44 9.55 -19.14 -2.16
C ILE A 44 10.64 -18.69 -3.12
N ILE A 45 10.30 -17.76 -4.00
CA ILE A 45 11.18 -17.11 -4.96
C ILE A 45 11.32 -15.65 -4.55
N MET A 46 12.56 -15.18 -4.47
CA MET A 46 12.89 -13.80 -4.16
C MET A 46 13.91 -13.31 -5.19
N GLN A 47 13.55 -12.22 -5.87
CA GLN A 47 14.32 -11.64 -6.95
C GLN A 47 14.65 -10.20 -6.60
N ARG A 48 15.94 -9.86 -6.54
CA ARG A 48 16.42 -8.60 -5.99
C ARG A 48 17.30 -7.83 -6.95
N TYR A 49 17.06 -6.53 -6.97
CA TYR A 49 17.97 -5.52 -7.48
C TYR A 49 18.39 -4.61 -6.33
N ASN A 50 19.70 -4.44 -6.14
CA ASN A 50 20.28 -3.63 -5.09
C ASN A 50 21.01 -2.42 -5.70
N GLY A 51 20.32 -1.28 -5.76
CA GLY A 51 20.90 0.00 -6.12
C GLY A 51 21.53 0.70 -4.91
N SER A 52 22.16 1.85 -5.16
CA SER A 52 22.87 2.61 -4.11
C SER A 52 21.94 3.16 -3.02
N ARG A 53 20.74 3.60 -3.41
CA ARG A 53 19.74 4.26 -2.55
C ARG A 53 18.35 3.60 -2.58
N ILE A 54 18.16 2.73 -3.55
CA ILE A 54 16.90 2.08 -3.85
C ILE A 54 17.15 0.60 -4.16
N GLY A 55 16.38 -0.27 -3.52
CA GLY A 55 16.24 -1.67 -3.87
C GLY A 55 14.89 -1.90 -4.54
N ALA A 56 14.83 -2.88 -5.42
CA ALA A 56 13.57 -3.42 -5.92
C ALA A 56 13.60 -4.91 -5.68
N CYS A 57 12.52 -5.46 -5.10
CA CYS A 57 12.43 -6.88 -4.88
C CYS A 57 11.04 -7.40 -5.24
N TYR A 58 11.05 -8.51 -5.98
CA TYR A 58 9.87 -9.24 -6.40
C TYR A 58 9.85 -10.59 -5.69
N TYR A 59 8.75 -10.84 -5.01
CA TYR A 59 8.57 -11.95 -4.10
C TYR A 59 7.38 -12.80 -4.55
N VAL A 60 7.61 -14.11 -4.70
CA VAL A 60 6.56 -15.08 -5.04
C VAL A 60 6.62 -16.25 -4.07
N ALA A 61 5.51 -16.52 -3.38
CA ALA A 61 5.36 -17.69 -2.53
C ALA A 61 4.28 -18.63 -3.09
N ALA A 62 4.65 -19.88 -3.35
CA ALA A 62 3.75 -20.94 -3.79
C ALA A 62 3.56 -21.94 -2.66
N LEU A 63 2.51 -21.72 -1.86
CA LEU A 63 2.30 -22.37 -0.57
C LEU A 63 1.14 -23.38 -0.63
N LYS A 64 1.30 -24.50 0.07
CA LYS A 64 0.27 -25.54 0.26
C LYS A 64 -0.62 -25.26 1.47
N GLU A 65 -0.13 -24.47 2.40
CA GLU A 65 -0.78 -24.14 3.67
C GLU A 65 -0.35 -22.74 4.14
N GLU A 66 -1.02 -22.22 5.15
CA GLU A 66 -0.72 -20.91 5.74
C GLU A 66 0.58 -20.93 6.55
N ILE A 67 1.39 -19.87 6.42
CA ILE A 67 2.67 -19.71 7.12
C ILE A 67 2.83 -18.28 7.65
N THR A 68 3.76 -18.10 8.59
CA THR A 68 4.20 -16.79 9.06
C THR A 68 5.68 -16.61 8.74
N ILE A 69 6.02 -15.52 8.06
CA ILE A 69 7.40 -15.16 7.78
C ILE A 69 7.81 -14.06 8.73
N LEU A 70 8.88 -14.30 9.49
CA LEU A 70 9.58 -13.24 10.19
C LEU A 70 10.56 -12.56 9.25
N PHE A 71 10.62 -11.25 9.34
CA PHE A 71 11.59 -10.50 8.57
C PHE A 71 12.14 -9.36 9.40
N SER A 72 13.40 -9.07 9.17
CA SER A 72 14.08 -7.96 9.79
C SER A 72 14.99 -7.30 8.76
N SER A 73 15.45 -6.10 9.09
CA SER A 73 16.42 -5.42 8.25
C SER A 73 17.61 -4.99 9.09
N GLY A 74 18.82 -5.24 8.61
CA GLY A 74 20.04 -4.77 9.27
C GLY A 74 20.14 -3.24 9.34
N ARG A 75 19.34 -2.51 8.56
CA ARG A 75 19.22 -1.05 8.57
C ARG A 75 17.77 -0.60 8.53
N ALA A 76 17.47 0.56 9.10
CA ALA A 76 16.17 1.18 8.93
C ALA A 76 15.96 1.52 7.45
N MET A 77 14.76 1.25 6.94
CA MET A 77 14.38 1.53 5.54
C MET A 77 12.91 1.91 5.47
N ALA A 78 12.50 2.60 4.40
CA ALA A 78 11.10 2.65 4.03
C ALA A 78 10.84 1.67 2.90
N THR A 79 9.60 1.22 2.79
CA THR A 79 9.16 0.41 1.66
C THR A 79 7.88 0.95 1.06
N LEU A 80 7.76 0.80 -0.25
CA LEU A 80 6.50 0.90 -0.98
C LEU A 80 6.16 -0.52 -1.45
N HIS A 81 5.19 -1.15 -0.79
CA HIS A 81 4.85 -2.56 -0.94
C HIS A 81 3.54 -2.71 -1.71
N PHE A 82 3.63 -3.34 -2.87
CA PHE A 82 2.53 -3.72 -3.75
C PHE A 82 2.17 -5.19 -3.55
N GLN A 83 0.91 -5.43 -3.22
CA GLN A 83 0.33 -6.75 -3.16
C GLN A 83 -0.41 -7.04 -4.47
N LEU A 84 0.16 -7.91 -5.30
CA LEU A 84 -0.33 -8.18 -6.65
C LEU A 84 -1.34 -9.32 -6.65
N LYS A 85 -1.14 -10.33 -5.80
CA LYS A 85 -2.00 -11.51 -5.74
C LYS A 85 -2.03 -12.12 -4.35
N ASN A 86 -3.23 -12.56 -3.94
CA ASN A 86 -3.53 -13.05 -2.59
C ASN A 86 -3.33 -11.97 -1.52
N ASN A 87 -3.94 -12.16 -0.35
CA ASN A 87 -3.87 -11.19 0.74
C ASN A 87 -2.68 -11.48 1.66
N ILE A 88 -2.09 -10.44 2.23
CA ILE A 88 -1.09 -10.54 3.29
C ILE A 88 -1.50 -9.63 4.45
N THR A 89 -1.25 -10.11 5.67
CA THR A 89 -1.30 -9.27 6.87
C THR A 89 0.09 -9.16 7.47
N THR A 90 0.58 -7.93 7.62
CA THR A 90 1.92 -7.64 8.14
C THR A 90 1.82 -6.91 9.47
N ARG A 91 2.44 -7.44 10.51
CA ARG A 91 2.66 -6.76 11.79
C ARG A 91 4.09 -6.27 11.86
N LEU A 92 4.28 -4.96 11.75
CA LEU A 92 5.59 -4.35 11.90
C LEU A 92 5.96 -4.23 13.38
N ALA A 93 7.23 -4.49 13.69
CA ALA A 93 7.75 -4.34 15.03
C ALA A 93 7.57 -2.88 15.52
N GLY A 94 6.82 -2.68 16.60
CA GLY A 94 6.57 -1.33 17.14
C GLY A 94 5.42 -0.56 16.47
N ALA A 95 4.73 -1.16 15.49
CA ALA A 95 3.45 -0.63 15.02
C ALA A 95 2.32 -1.01 15.98
N ARG A 96 1.37 -0.10 16.20
CA ARG A 96 0.17 -0.36 17.02
C ARG A 96 -0.88 -1.20 16.30
N HIS A 97 -0.81 -1.24 14.97
CA HIS A 97 -1.80 -1.87 14.10
C HIS A 97 -1.11 -2.75 13.07
N CYS A 98 -1.79 -3.83 12.68
CA CYS A 98 -1.36 -4.64 11.54
C CYS A 98 -1.70 -3.89 10.25
N ILE A 99 -0.78 -3.94 9.29
CA ILE A 99 -1.01 -3.50 7.92
C ILE A 99 -1.70 -4.66 7.19
N ILE A 100 -2.89 -4.39 6.69
CA ILE A 100 -3.62 -5.35 5.85
C ILE A 100 -3.41 -4.91 4.40
N LEU A 101 -2.84 -5.80 3.61
CA LEU A 101 -2.62 -5.62 2.18
C LEU A 101 -3.51 -6.61 1.42
N PRO A 102 -4.71 -6.17 1.02
CA PRO A 102 -5.54 -6.94 0.09
C PRO A 102 -4.82 -7.15 -1.25
N GLU A 103 -5.23 -8.18 -1.97
CA GLU A 103 -4.88 -8.34 -3.38
C GLU A 103 -5.19 -7.06 -4.17
N ARG A 104 -4.27 -6.67 -5.06
CA ARG A 104 -4.31 -5.44 -5.86
C ARG A 104 -4.41 -4.19 -4.98
N SER A 105 -3.54 -4.11 -3.99
CA SER A 105 -3.37 -2.92 -3.16
C SER A 105 -1.89 -2.63 -2.92
N TYR A 106 -1.60 -1.45 -2.39
CA TYR A 106 -0.25 -1.11 -1.99
C TYR A 106 -0.24 -0.13 -0.81
N ALA A 107 0.83 -0.17 -0.02
CA ALA A 107 1.03 0.71 1.12
C ALA A 107 2.51 1.11 1.23
N ALA A 108 2.77 2.22 1.92
CA ALA A 108 4.13 2.60 2.27
C ALA A 108 4.32 2.61 3.78
N TYR A 109 5.44 2.10 4.26
CA TYR A 109 5.74 2.03 5.69
C TYR A 109 7.24 1.97 5.95
N SER A 110 7.65 2.33 7.16
CA SER A 110 9.04 2.13 7.61
C SER A 110 9.24 0.75 8.23
N ILE A 111 10.43 0.21 8.07
CA ILE A 111 10.89 -1.02 8.69
C ILE A 111 12.05 -0.64 9.61
N PRO A 112 11.91 -0.82 10.93
CA PRO A 112 12.96 -0.48 11.89
C PRO A 112 14.15 -1.45 11.76
N ALA A 113 15.34 -0.97 12.11
CA ALA A 113 16.54 -1.82 12.12
C ALA A 113 16.45 -2.90 13.21
N ILE A 114 16.85 -4.14 12.86
CA ILE A 114 17.14 -5.25 13.78
C ILE A 114 15.91 -5.77 14.56
N ARG A 115 14.71 -5.28 14.26
CA ARG A 115 13.47 -5.76 14.89
C ARG A 115 12.71 -6.67 13.95
N GLU A 116 12.23 -7.78 14.49
CA GLU A 116 11.47 -8.77 13.76
C GLU A 116 10.03 -8.32 13.58
N SER A 117 9.62 -8.26 12.31
CA SER A 117 8.25 -8.05 11.89
C SER A 117 7.69 -9.37 11.36
N GLU A 118 6.37 -9.51 11.39
CA GLU A 118 5.68 -10.75 11.03
C GLU A 118 4.80 -10.50 9.80
N SER A 119 4.82 -11.41 8.82
CA SER A 119 3.87 -11.41 7.71
C SER A 119 3.19 -12.76 7.61
N ASN A 120 1.85 -12.77 7.61
CA ASN A 120 1.05 -13.98 7.48
C ASN A 120 0.62 -14.18 6.03
N PHE A 121 0.90 -15.36 5.49
CA PHE A 121 0.65 -15.74 4.11
C PHE A 121 -0.34 -16.89 4.06
N HIS A 122 -1.45 -16.72 3.34
CA HIS A 122 -2.38 -17.81 3.10
C HIS A 122 -1.86 -18.82 2.08
N ALA A 123 -2.43 -20.02 2.10
CA ALA A 123 -2.18 -21.04 1.07
C ALA A 123 -2.50 -20.50 -0.34
N GLY A 124 -1.77 -20.99 -1.35
CA GLY A 124 -1.90 -20.55 -2.74
C GLY A 124 -0.65 -19.82 -3.26
N ILE A 125 -0.84 -19.08 -4.36
CA ILE A 125 0.23 -18.25 -4.94
C ILE A 125 0.04 -16.82 -4.43
N THR A 126 1.05 -16.32 -3.73
CA THR A 126 1.14 -14.92 -3.31
C THR A 126 2.22 -14.22 -4.13
N GLU A 127 1.90 -13.05 -4.67
CA GLU A 127 2.81 -12.24 -5.47
C GLU A 127 2.87 -10.83 -4.88
N SER A 128 4.08 -10.39 -4.55
CA SER A 128 4.33 -9.09 -3.94
C SER A 128 5.54 -8.43 -4.59
N PHE A 129 5.45 -7.13 -4.82
CA PHE A 129 6.55 -6.32 -5.30
C PHE A 129 6.81 -5.21 -4.29
N HIS A 130 8.07 -4.94 -3.98
CA HIS A 130 8.40 -3.86 -3.07
C HIS A 130 9.61 -3.07 -3.56
N PHE A 131 9.52 -1.76 -3.40
CA PHE A 131 10.71 -0.92 -3.37
C PHE A 131 11.20 -0.78 -1.94
N GLU A 132 12.51 -0.82 -1.75
CA GLU A 132 13.18 -0.55 -0.50
C GLU A 132 13.97 0.76 -0.66
N PHE A 133 13.80 1.71 0.24
CA PHE A 133 14.44 3.02 0.18
C PHE A 133 15.25 3.28 1.44
N ASP A 134 16.45 3.82 1.27
CA ASP A 134 17.20 4.34 2.41
C ASP A 134 16.65 5.69 2.90
N GLU A 135 17.11 6.13 4.07
CA GLU A 135 16.64 7.36 4.70
C GLU A 135 16.81 8.59 3.81
N GLN A 136 17.95 8.70 3.13
CA GLN A 136 18.27 9.87 2.30
C GLN A 136 17.38 9.96 1.08
N TYR A 137 17.04 8.82 0.46
CA TYR A 137 16.10 8.80 -0.67
C TYR A 137 14.70 9.25 -0.23
N VAL A 138 14.20 8.72 0.90
CA VAL A 138 12.86 9.06 1.40
C VAL A 138 12.81 10.52 1.85
N GLN A 139 13.88 11.04 2.44
CA GLN A 139 13.97 12.44 2.83
C GLN A 139 13.88 13.37 1.62
N ALA A 140 14.58 13.06 0.52
CA ALA A 140 14.47 13.82 -0.72
C ALA A 140 13.07 13.68 -1.35
N ALA A 141 12.48 12.48 -1.33
CA ALA A 141 11.13 12.26 -1.83
C ALA A 141 10.07 13.02 -1.03
N ALA A 142 10.23 13.13 0.29
CA ALA A 142 9.34 13.86 1.18
C ALA A 142 9.28 15.38 0.88
N GLU A 143 10.26 15.95 0.20
CA GLU A 143 10.23 17.35 -0.26
C GLU A 143 9.22 17.57 -1.40
N HIS A 144 8.79 16.50 -2.07
CA HIS A 144 7.88 16.53 -3.21
C HIS A 144 6.55 15.81 -2.95
N TYR A 145 6.53 14.86 -2.02
CA TYR A 145 5.39 14.02 -1.69
C TYR A 145 5.09 14.12 -0.19
N ASP A 146 4.23 15.08 0.19
CA ASP A 146 3.87 15.37 1.59
C ASP A 146 3.40 14.13 2.37
N GLU A 147 2.76 13.18 1.67
CA GLU A 147 2.27 11.94 2.25
C GLU A 147 3.42 11.12 2.87
N PHE A 148 4.63 11.18 2.29
CA PHE A 148 5.81 10.43 2.73
C PHE A 148 6.60 11.15 3.83
N ALA A 149 6.26 12.40 4.18
CA ALA A 149 7.06 13.24 5.07
C ALA A 149 7.29 12.66 6.48
N LYS A 150 6.40 11.77 6.95
CA LYS A 150 6.53 11.13 8.27
C LYS A 150 7.42 9.88 8.27
N LEU A 151 7.66 9.27 7.12
CA LEU A 151 8.45 8.03 7.03
C LEU A 151 9.90 8.23 7.49
N PRO A 152 10.64 9.28 7.08
CA PRO A 152 12.02 9.49 7.53
C PRO A 152 12.17 9.57 9.04
N TYR A 153 11.23 10.22 9.75
CA TYR A 153 11.28 10.34 11.21
C TYR A 153 11.25 8.97 11.90
N SER A 154 10.43 8.05 11.40
CA SER A 154 10.35 6.68 11.93
C SER A 154 11.54 5.78 11.58
N MET A 155 12.47 6.28 10.74
CA MET A 155 13.71 5.58 10.39
C MET A 155 14.90 6.03 11.24
N GLN A 156 14.74 7.08 12.05
CA GLN A 156 15.83 7.62 12.87
C GLN A 156 16.25 6.65 13.98
N PRO A 157 17.55 6.61 14.34
CA PRO A 157 18.02 5.79 15.45
C PRO A 157 17.27 6.07 16.75
N GLY A 158 16.83 5.01 17.44
CA GLY A 158 16.14 5.11 18.73
C GLY A 158 14.63 5.31 18.64
N ILE A 159 14.08 5.62 17.46
CA ILE A 159 12.63 5.67 17.27
C ILE A 159 12.09 4.23 17.19
N THR A 160 11.10 3.95 18.03
CA THR A 160 10.49 2.63 18.15
C THR A 160 9.13 2.53 17.47
N GLU A 161 8.48 3.67 17.26
CA GLU A 161 7.17 3.76 16.64
C GLU A 161 7.33 3.78 15.12
N VAL A 162 6.71 2.78 14.49
CA VAL A 162 6.70 2.64 13.04
C VAL A 162 5.57 3.47 12.45
N TYR A 163 5.88 4.16 11.35
CA TYR A 163 4.89 4.90 10.59
C TYR A 163 4.50 4.11 9.35
N ALA A 164 3.19 3.96 9.15
CA ALA A 164 2.60 3.33 7.98
C ALA A 164 1.54 4.25 7.39
N LEU A 165 1.59 4.43 6.08
CA LEU A 165 0.51 5.03 5.31
C LEU A 165 -0.59 4.00 5.07
N PRO A 166 -1.85 4.44 4.92
CA PRO A 166 -2.98 3.53 4.68
C PRO A 166 -2.78 2.72 3.39
N SER A 167 -3.31 1.51 3.32
CA SER A 167 -3.33 0.79 2.04
C SER A 167 -4.27 1.49 1.04
N CYS A 168 -3.85 1.53 -0.21
CA CYS A 168 -4.61 2.10 -1.33
C CYS A 168 -4.85 1.01 -2.38
N PRO A 169 -6.01 0.99 -3.05
CA PRO A 169 -6.23 0.11 -4.20
C PRO A 169 -5.20 0.40 -5.29
N LEU A 170 -4.73 -0.64 -5.98
CA LEU A 170 -3.82 -0.50 -7.10
C LEU A 170 -4.59 0.00 -8.33
N SER A 171 -4.37 1.27 -8.71
CA SER A 171 -4.94 1.87 -9.92
C SER A 171 -4.46 1.16 -11.19
N PHE A 172 -5.17 1.37 -12.29
CA PHE A 172 -4.79 0.82 -13.59
C PHE A 172 -3.42 1.35 -14.03
N GLU A 173 -3.17 2.65 -13.85
CA GLU A 173 -1.92 3.30 -14.20
C GLU A 173 -0.73 2.77 -13.38
N ALA A 174 -0.91 2.57 -12.07
CA ALA A 174 0.12 1.98 -11.22
C ALA A 174 0.39 0.51 -11.59
N SER A 175 -0.66 -0.23 -11.96
CA SER A 175 -0.57 -1.60 -12.46
C SER A 175 0.21 -1.68 -13.79
N ASP A 176 -0.03 -0.75 -14.71
CA ASP A 176 0.68 -0.67 -15.99
C ASP A 176 2.17 -0.37 -15.79
N ILE A 177 2.51 0.58 -14.90
CA ILE A 177 3.91 0.85 -14.56
C ILE A 177 4.61 -0.42 -14.04
N LEU A 178 3.94 -1.21 -13.20
CA LEU A 178 4.51 -2.46 -12.69
C LEU A 178 4.67 -3.51 -13.79
N HIS A 179 3.61 -3.82 -14.53
CA HIS A 179 3.61 -4.96 -15.45
C HIS A 179 4.23 -4.66 -16.81
N ASP A 180 4.03 -3.46 -17.36
CA ASP A 180 4.50 -3.11 -18.69
C ASP A 180 5.86 -2.41 -18.66
N GLU A 181 6.17 -1.63 -17.62
CA GLU A 181 7.45 -0.92 -17.53
C GLU A 181 8.48 -1.67 -16.65
N LEU A 182 8.12 -2.11 -15.44
CA LEU A 182 9.07 -2.75 -14.52
C LEU A 182 9.30 -4.23 -14.83
N PHE A 183 8.25 -5.03 -15.03
CA PHE A 183 8.41 -6.48 -15.20
C PHE A 183 9.07 -6.85 -16.53
N ARG A 184 9.04 -5.94 -17.50
CA ARG A 184 9.66 -6.10 -18.83
C ARG A 184 10.97 -5.33 -18.97
N LEU A 185 11.49 -4.76 -17.87
CA LEU A 185 12.66 -3.91 -17.93
C LEU A 185 13.92 -4.73 -18.21
N GLU A 186 14.50 -4.59 -19.39
CA GLU A 186 15.74 -5.31 -19.73
C GLU A 186 16.96 -4.76 -18.96
N PRO A 187 17.90 -5.62 -18.54
CA PRO A 187 19.18 -5.20 -17.99
C PRO A 187 19.92 -4.26 -18.93
N CYS A 188 20.28 -3.06 -18.44
CA CYS A 188 21.09 -2.09 -19.18
C CYS A 188 21.86 -1.20 -18.22
N GLU A 189 22.79 -0.38 -18.74
CA GLU A 189 23.56 0.58 -17.95
C GLU A 189 22.66 1.59 -17.21
N MET A 190 21.46 1.85 -17.73
CA MET A 190 20.48 2.76 -17.16
C MET A 190 19.46 2.10 -16.22
N LEU A 191 19.66 0.83 -15.86
CA LEU A 191 18.70 0.06 -15.06
C LEU A 191 18.35 0.76 -13.74
N GLU A 192 19.34 1.26 -12.99
CA GLU A 192 19.09 1.98 -11.72
C GLU A 192 18.21 3.20 -11.94
N GLN A 193 18.53 3.98 -12.97
CA GLN A 193 17.81 5.20 -13.29
C GLN A 193 16.37 4.90 -13.71
N ASN A 194 16.16 3.84 -14.49
CA ASN A 194 14.83 3.39 -14.89
C ASN A 194 14.01 2.96 -13.66
N ILE A 195 14.57 2.13 -12.78
CA ILE A 195 13.93 1.70 -11.53
C ILE A 195 13.56 2.93 -10.66
N ARG A 196 14.47 3.90 -10.53
CA ARG A 196 14.21 5.15 -9.80
C ARG A 196 13.07 5.96 -10.40
N ILE A 197 13.01 6.08 -11.73
CA ILE A 197 11.93 6.78 -12.44
C ILE A 197 10.59 6.11 -12.14
N GLN A 198 10.51 4.77 -12.23
CA GLN A 198 9.26 4.06 -11.96
C GLN A 198 8.84 4.16 -10.50
N ALA A 199 9.77 4.07 -9.56
CA ALA A 199 9.48 4.27 -8.14
C ALA A 199 8.92 5.67 -7.87
N ALA A 200 9.51 6.71 -8.47
CA ALA A 200 9.01 8.09 -8.34
C ALA A 200 7.61 8.26 -8.94
N LYS A 201 7.33 7.69 -10.12
CA LYS A 201 5.97 7.69 -10.70
C LYS A 201 4.97 7.03 -9.76
N LEU A 202 5.32 5.87 -9.20
CA LEU A 202 4.44 5.13 -8.31
C LEU A 202 4.20 5.85 -6.96
N MET A 203 5.21 6.54 -6.42
CA MET A 203 5.01 7.44 -5.27
C MET A 203 4.04 8.59 -5.61
N ALA A 204 4.15 9.16 -6.81
CA ALA A 204 3.23 10.21 -7.27
C ALA A 204 1.79 9.67 -7.44
N HIS A 205 1.62 8.44 -7.91
CA HIS A 205 0.31 7.77 -7.98
C HIS A 205 -0.28 7.47 -6.61
N TYR A 206 0.55 7.16 -5.60
CA TYR A 206 0.06 6.97 -4.24
C TYR A 206 -0.73 8.18 -3.74
N ARG A 207 -0.27 9.40 -4.08
CA ARG A 207 -0.98 10.65 -3.76
C ARG A 207 -2.34 10.77 -4.46
N THR A 208 -2.49 10.26 -5.67
CA THR A 208 -3.79 10.28 -6.37
C THR A 208 -4.73 9.24 -5.79
N ASP A 209 -4.21 8.05 -5.48
CA ASP A 209 -5.00 6.90 -5.05
C ASP A 209 -5.42 6.97 -3.57
N SER A 210 -4.61 7.62 -2.74
CA SER A 210 -4.89 7.80 -1.31
C SER A 210 -5.92 8.89 -1.00
N ARG A 211 -6.28 9.72 -1.98
CA ARG A 211 -7.31 10.73 -1.77
C ARG A 211 -8.68 10.05 -1.67
N PRO A 212 -9.44 10.28 -0.59
CA PRO A 212 -10.80 9.77 -0.52
C PRO A 212 -11.58 10.28 -1.73
N PHE A 213 -12.23 9.37 -2.45
CA PHE A 213 -13.15 9.69 -3.54
C PHE A 213 -14.24 10.60 -2.99
N THR A 214 -14.05 11.91 -3.11
CA THR A 214 -15.05 12.88 -2.71
C THR A 214 -16.01 13.05 -3.87
N LEU A 215 -17.22 12.51 -3.73
CA LEU A 215 -18.34 12.72 -4.66
C LEU A 215 -18.60 14.21 -4.99
N ALA A 216 -18.10 15.13 -4.16
CA ALA A 216 -18.14 16.56 -4.38
C ALA A 216 -17.41 17.03 -5.66
N GLY A 217 -16.44 16.27 -6.19
CA GLY A 217 -15.75 16.59 -7.45
C GLY A 217 -16.48 16.17 -8.72
N MET A 218 -17.56 15.38 -8.61
CA MET A 218 -18.34 14.87 -9.74
C MET A 218 -19.72 15.53 -9.88
N ILE A 219 -20.10 16.45 -8.98
CA ILE A 219 -21.17 17.38 -9.29
C ILE A 219 -20.51 18.46 -10.15
N PRO A 220 -20.70 18.49 -11.49
CA PRO A 220 -20.29 19.67 -12.24
C PRO A 220 -20.95 20.84 -11.54
N GLU A 221 -20.16 21.85 -11.15
CA GLU A 221 -20.72 23.10 -10.65
C GLU A 221 -21.86 23.46 -11.58
N VAL A 222 -23.10 23.34 -11.09
CA VAL A 222 -24.25 23.90 -11.77
C VAL A 222 -23.95 25.38 -11.69
N ARG A 223 -23.29 25.89 -12.74
CA ARG A 223 -23.11 27.32 -12.98
C ARG A 223 -24.52 27.87 -12.81
N LYS A 224 -24.74 28.55 -11.69
CA LYS A 224 -25.97 29.26 -11.44
C LYS A 224 -26.03 30.28 -12.56
N ASN A 225 -26.73 29.94 -13.64
CA ASN A 225 -27.16 30.92 -14.62
C ASN A 225 -27.91 31.97 -13.80
N PRO A 226 -27.49 33.25 -13.83
CA PRO A 226 -28.29 34.30 -13.22
C PRO A 226 -29.62 34.32 -13.98
N VAL A 227 -30.64 33.73 -13.36
CA VAL A 227 -32.02 33.89 -13.82
C VAL A 227 -32.30 35.38 -13.63
N TYR A 228 -32.43 36.06 -14.76
CA TYR A 228 -32.94 37.43 -14.83
C TYR A 228 -34.19 37.53 -13.96
N GLY A 229 -34.16 38.45 -13.01
CA GLY A 229 -35.27 38.71 -12.09
C GLY A 229 -36.54 39.02 -12.86
N ILE A 230 -37.52 38.12 -12.75
CA ILE A 230 -38.90 38.47 -13.05
C ILE A 230 -39.46 39.07 -11.76
N ASN A 231 -39.63 40.37 -11.84
CA ASN A 231 -40.30 41.23 -10.90
C ASN A 231 -41.79 40.85 -10.86
N THR A 232 -42.26 40.29 -9.75
CA THR A 232 -43.70 40.24 -9.44
C THR A 232 -43.95 40.75 -8.06
N ASP A 233 -43.81 42.06 -7.93
CA ASP A 233 -44.39 42.85 -6.87
C ASP A 233 -45.87 43.12 -7.21
N GLN A 234 -46.79 42.23 -6.80
CA GLN A 234 -48.21 42.59 -6.67
C GLN A 234 -48.89 41.86 -5.51
N ARG A 235 -49.03 42.61 -4.41
CA ARG A 235 -50.25 42.79 -3.60
C ARG A 235 -51.23 41.60 -3.55
N ARG A 236 -51.46 41.10 -2.33
CA ARG A 236 -52.80 41.18 -1.71
C ARG A 236 -52.77 41.00 -0.20
N LYS A 237 -53.16 42.09 0.48
CA LYS A 237 -53.63 42.15 1.86
C LYS A 237 -54.88 41.26 2.04
N ARG A 238 -54.88 40.34 3.00
CA ARG A 238 -56.05 39.94 3.83
C ARG A 238 -55.50 39.53 5.20
N LYS A 239 -55.66 40.40 6.20
CA LYS A 239 -56.73 40.42 7.22
C LYS A 239 -56.71 39.20 8.14
N SER A 240 -56.21 39.47 9.33
CA SER A 240 -56.32 38.77 10.60
C SER A 240 -57.73 38.33 10.99
N MET A 241 -57.84 37.16 11.61
CA MET A 241 -58.69 36.89 12.78
C MET A 241 -58.12 35.73 13.62
N PRO A 242 -58.48 35.62 14.91
CA PRO A 242 -57.57 35.28 16.01
C PRO A 242 -57.82 33.84 16.57
N PRO A 243 -57.19 33.43 17.69
CA PRO A 243 -56.99 32.05 18.08
C PRO A 243 -58.15 31.50 18.91
N GLU A 244 -58.36 30.18 18.89
CA GLU A 244 -59.12 29.50 19.94
C GLU A 244 -58.44 28.21 20.40
N ASN A 245 -58.39 28.12 21.71
CA ASN A 245 -57.91 27.05 22.58
C ASN A 245 -58.68 25.74 22.35
N SER A 246 -58.02 24.61 22.57
CA SER A 246 -58.52 23.65 23.57
C SER A 246 -57.47 22.55 23.82
N SER A 247 -56.96 22.59 25.04
CA SER A 247 -56.46 21.48 25.84
C SER A 247 -57.16 20.14 25.59
N THR A 248 -56.39 19.06 25.54
CA THR A 248 -56.73 17.86 26.31
C THR A 248 -55.46 17.05 26.57
N GLU A 249 -55.09 17.02 27.85
CA GLU A 249 -54.27 15.96 28.45
C GLU A 249 -54.99 14.62 28.26
N TYR A 250 -54.26 13.57 27.93
CA TYR A 250 -54.48 12.26 28.54
C TYR A 250 -53.14 11.58 28.75
N ASP A 251 -52.88 11.40 30.03
CA ASP A 251 -51.83 10.59 30.62
C ASP A 251 -52.28 9.11 30.66
N LEU A 252 -51.33 8.23 31.01
CA LEU A 252 -51.46 6.82 31.43
C LEU A 252 -51.11 5.71 30.41
N SER A 253 -49.83 5.31 30.48
CA SER A 253 -49.33 3.98 30.87
C SER A 253 -50.11 2.70 30.48
N TYR A 254 -49.42 1.78 29.81
CA TYR A 254 -49.15 0.41 30.26
C TYR A 254 -47.81 -0.09 29.72
#